data_AF-Q6XID7-F1
#
_entry.id   AF-Q6XID7-F1
#
_cell.length_a   1.000
_cell.length_b   1.000
_cell.length_c   1.000
_cell.angle_alpha   90.00
_cell.angle_beta   90.00
_cell.angle_gamma   90.00
#
_symmetry.space_group_name_H-M   'P 1'
#
loop_
_entity.id
_entity.type
_entity.pdbx_description
1 polymer ?
#
loop_
_entity_poly.entity_id
_entity_poly.type
_entity_poly.pdbx_seq_one_letter_code
_entity_poly.pdbx_strand_id
1 'polypeptide(L)'
;EHFFEGVEKLLEIWFEESSNSDDDLRNISRADWENVLSNVNCEIISTSKNDIIDAFVLSESSMFVSKRRWILKTCGTTTPLKCLGQLLKLAEANGYNVVADLFYSRKNFTRPEAQRTPHQGFTEEVTYLDS
;
A
#
# COMPACT_ATOMS: atom_id res chain seq x y z
N GLU A 1 14.65 15.18 -21.83
CA GLU A 1 13.84 15.74 -20.72
C GLU A 1 13.80 14.73 -19.58
N HIS A 2 14.01 15.18 -18.34
CA HIS A 2 13.71 14.38 -17.15
C HIS A 2 12.30 14.76 -16.69
N PHE A 3 11.40 13.78 -16.63
CA PHE A 3 10.02 13.96 -16.18
C PHE A 3 9.79 13.08 -14.95
N PHE A 4 9.12 13.65 -13.95
CA PHE A 4 8.68 12.95 -12.75
C PHE A 4 7.17 13.15 -12.57
N GLU A 5 6.44 12.05 -12.36
CA GLU A 5 5.01 12.12 -12.08
C GLU A 5 4.76 12.36 -10.58
N GLY A 6 4.41 13.58 -10.21
CA GLY A 6 4.13 13.94 -8.81
C GLY A 6 2.73 13.52 -8.32
N VAL A 7 1.86 13.02 -9.21
CA VAL A 7 0.51 12.58 -8.83
C VAL A 7 0.59 11.34 -7.94
N GLU A 8 0.06 11.47 -6.73
CA GLU A 8 0.01 10.38 -5.76
C GLU A 8 -1.05 9.33 -6.14
N LYS A 9 -0.70 8.07 -5.91
CA LYS A 9 -1.59 6.92 -5.85
C LYS A 9 -1.73 6.53 -4.37
N LEU A 10 -2.96 6.52 -3.87
CA LEU A 10 -3.31 6.17 -2.50
C LEU A 10 -4.04 4.83 -2.50
N LEU A 11 -3.48 3.84 -1.79
CA LEU A 11 -4.13 2.58 -1.48
C LEU A 11 -4.35 2.50 0.04
N GLU A 12 -5.58 2.32 0.46
CA GLU A 12 -5.98 2.20 1.87
C GLU A 12 -6.86 0.96 2.04
N ILE A 13 -6.54 0.13 3.02
CA ILE A 13 -7.25 -1.11 3.31
C ILE A 13 -7.57 -1.18 4.79
N TRP A 14 -8.83 -1.47 5.07
CA TRP A 14 -9.36 -1.75 6.39
C TRP A 14 -9.73 -3.22 6.49
N PHE A 15 -9.34 -3.84 7.60
CA PHE A 15 -9.72 -5.21 7.92
C PHE A 15 -10.80 -5.21 9.00
N GLU A 16 -11.64 -6.24 8.97
CA GLU A 16 -12.60 -6.46 10.05
C GLU A 16 -11.91 -6.69 11.39
N GLU A 17 -12.68 -6.61 12.47
CA GLU A 17 -12.21 -6.99 13.79
C GLU A 17 -11.83 -8.47 13.82
N SER A 18 -10.61 -8.78 14.26
CA SER A 18 -10.24 -10.17 14.50
C SER A 18 -10.96 -10.71 15.74
N SER A 19 -11.25 -12.02 15.73
CA SER A 19 -11.69 -12.75 16.92
C SER A 19 -10.66 -12.75 18.06
N ASN A 20 -9.38 -12.53 17.75
CA ASN A 20 -8.31 -12.44 18.74
C ASN A 20 -7.94 -10.97 19.00
N SER A 21 -7.95 -10.55 20.27
CA SER A 21 -7.63 -9.18 20.67
C SER A 21 -6.19 -8.78 20.38
N ASP A 22 -5.29 -9.76 20.30
CA ASP A 22 -3.85 -9.55 20.15
C ASP A 22 -3.42 -9.37 18.69
N ASP A 23 -4.32 -9.64 17.75
CA ASP A 23 -4.04 -9.46 16.32
C ASP A 23 -3.95 -7.97 16.00
N ASP A 24 -2.84 -7.58 15.37
CA ASP A 24 -2.51 -6.19 15.09
C ASP A 24 -1.54 -6.14 13.91
N LEU A 25 -1.88 -5.39 12.85
CA LEU A 25 -0.98 -5.25 11.70
C LEU A 25 0.38 -4.64 12.08
N ARG A 26 0.48 -3.93 13.20
CA ARG A 26 1.74 -3.37 13.71
C ARG A 26 2.67 -4.45 14.29
N ASN A 27 2.18 -5.67 14.51
CA ASN A 27 3.01 -6.81 14.89
C ASN A 27 3.84 -7.36 13.70
N ILE A 28 3.48 -6.99 12.46
CA ILE A 28 4.22 -7.35 11.25
C ILE A 28 5.63 -6.78 11.33
N SER A 29 6.63 -7.63 11.07
CA SER A 29 8.02 -7.23 11.17
C SER A 29 8.41 -6.23 10.08
N ARG A 30 9.42 -5.41 10.37
CA ARG A 30 9.99 -4.49 9.37
C ARG A 30 10.47 -5.25 8.12
N ALA A 31 11.07 -6.43 8.29
CA ALA A 31 11.58 -7.23 7.18
C ALA A 31 10.45 -7.71 6.25
N ASP A 32 9.29 -8.07 6.82
CA ASP A 32 8.11 -8.43 6.03
C ASP A 32 7.54 -7.23 5.27
N TRP A 33 7.54 -6.04 5.89
CA TRP A 33 7.18 -4.81 5.19
C TRP A 33 8.14 -4.48 4.05
N GLU A 34 9.46 -4.63 4.26
CA GLU A 34 10.46 -4.46 3.21
C GLU A 34 10.24 -5.44 2.05
N ASN A 35 9.83 -6.68 2.33
CA ASN A 35 9.47 -7.66 1.31
C ASN A 35 8.27 -7.18 0.47
N VAL A 36 7.18 -6.74 1.11
CA VAL A 36 5.98 -6.21 0.41
C VAL A 36 6.36 -5.00 -0.47
N LEU A 37 7.16 -4.08 0.06
CA LEU A 37 7.57 -2.84 -0.60
C LEU A 37 8.58 -3.07 -1.74
N SER A 38 9.37 -4.14 -1.68
CA SER A 38 10.34 -4.49 -2.73
C SER A 38 9.68 -4.71 -4.10
N ASN A 39 8.44 -5.23 -4.12
CA ASN A 39 7.70 -5.43 -5.38
C ASN A 39 7.36 -4.13 -6.11
N VAL A 40 7.37 -3.01 -5.38
CA VAL A 40 6.98 -1.71 -5.89
C VAL A 40 8.16 -0.73 -5.90
N ASN A 41 9.39 -1.21 -5.67
CA ASN A 41 10.62 -0.42 -5.65
C ASN A 41 10.60 0.71 -4.60
N CYS A 42 9.96 0.46 -3.46
CA CYS A 42 9.98 1.37 -2.32
C CYS A 42 10.92 0.83 -1.24
N GLU A 43 11.70 1.71 -0.63
CA GLU A 43 12.61 1.38 0.47
C GLU A 43 12.22 2.17 1.72
N ILE A 44 12.31 1.56 2.90
CA ILE A 44 12.04 2.24 4.17
C ILE A 44 13.26 3.08 4.58
N ILE A 45 13.11 4.41 4.54
CA ILE A 45 14.16 5.36 4.93
C ILE A 45 14.14 5.58 6.44
N SER A 46 12.96 5.77 7.02
CA SER A 46 12.81 5.99 8.46
C SER A 46 11.44 5.55 8.96
N THR A 47 11.34 5.41 10.28
CA THR A 47 10.12 4.98 10.96
C THR A 47 9.88 5.85 12.18
N SER A 48 8.62 6.19 12.43
CA SER A 48 8.14 6.84 13.66
C SER A 48 6.92 6.09 14.16
N LYS A 49 6.82 5.87 15.47
CA LYS A 49 5.76 5.03 16.06
C LYS A 49 5.11 5.73 17.24
N ASN A 50 3.83 5.47 17.44
CA ASN A 50 3.11 5.78 18.67
C ASN A 50 2.10 4.67 19.01
N ASP A 51 1.29 4.88 20.04
CA ASP A 51 0.35 3.88 20.55
C ASP A 51 -0.76 3.49 19.56
N ILE A 52 -0.92 4.20 18.44
CA ILE A 52 -2.02 4.03 17.48
C ILE A 52 -1.50 3.69 16.08
N ILE A 53 -0.33 4.20 15.68
CA ILE A 53 0.15 4.13 14.31
C ILE A 53 1.67 4.02 14.22
N ASP A 54 2.11 3.17 13.29
CA ASP A 54 3.47 3.11 12.78
C ASP A 54 3.51 3.83 11.43
N ALA A 55 4.32 4.89 11.34
CA ALA A 55 4.52 5.68 10.13
C ALA A 55 5.91 5.40 9.55
N PHE A 56 5.95 5.15 8.25
CA PHE A 56 7.17 4.86 7.49
C PHE A 56 7.36 5.90 6.40
N VAL A 57 8.51 6.56 6.41
CA VAL A 57 8.96 7.36 5.28
C VAL A 57 9.66 6.44 4.31
N LEU A 58 9.22 6.45 3.06
CA LEU A 58 9.76 5.61 2.00
C LEU A 58 10.52 6.46 0.97
N SER A 59 11.29 5.83 0.09
CA SER A 59 11.82 6.48 -1.12
C SER A 59 10.69 7.09 -1.96
N GLU A 60 10.53 8.41 -1.86
CA GLU A 60 9.49 9.21 -2.54
C GLU A 60 8.04 8.82 -2.19
N SER A 61 7.81 8.21 -1.03
CA SER A 61 6.52 7.62 -0.66
C SER A 61 6.32 7.60 0.85
N SER A 62 5.13 7.19 1.31
CA SER A 62 4.87 6.96 2.75
C SER A 62 3.93 5.78 2.96
N MET A 63 4.10 5.08 4.08
CA MET A 63 3.23 3.98 4.50
C MET A 63 2.82 4.18 5.96
N PHE A 64 1.57 3.87 6.29
CA PHE A 64 1.04 3.98 7.64
C PHE A 64 0.32 2.70 8.03
N VAL A 65 0.58 2.22 9.23
CA VAL A 65 0.04 0.96 9.76
C VAL A 65 -0.57 1.21 11.13
N SER A 66 -1.87 0.99 11.25
CA SER A 66 -2.61 0.94 12.52
C SER A 66 -3.14 -0.48 12.73
N LYS A 67 -3.76 -0.74 13.89
CA LYS A 67 -4.24 -2.08 14.26
C LYS A 67 -4.91 -2.87 13.12
N ARG A 68 -5.87 -2.24 12.44
CA ARG A 68 -6.68 -2.85 11.36
C ARG A 68 -6.62 -2.10 10.04
N ARG A 69 -5.70 -1.12 9.92
CA ARG A 69 -5.65 -0.23 8.75
C ARG A 69 -4.24 -0.16 8.22
N TRP A 70 -4.13 -0.33 6.92
CA TRP A 70 -2.88 -0.14 6.18
C TRP A 70 -3.09 0.89 5.07
N ILE A 71 -2.15 1.83 4.95
CA ILE A 71 -2.16 2.88 3.93
C ILE A 71 -0.80 2.91 3.25
N LEU A 72 -0.80 2.94 1.91
CA LEU A 72 0.37 3.18 1.10
C LEU A 72 0.11 4.34 0.12
N LYS A 73 0.95 5.37 0.22
CA LYS A 73 0.98 6.52 -0.67
C LYS A 73 2.25 6.50 -1.48
N THR A 74 2.11 6.42 -2.79
CA THR A 74 3.26 6.40 -3.72
C THR A 74 3.09 7.42 -4.83
N CYS A 75 4.18 7.84 -5.45
CA CYS A 75 4.17 8.69 -6.63
C CYS A 75 5.09 8.11 -7.73
N GLY A 76 5.40 8.88 -8.76
CA GLY A 76 6.20 8.42 -9.88
C GLY A 76 5.53 7.30 -10.68
N THR A 77 6.30 6.28 -11.04
CA THR A 77 5.84 5.12 -11.83
C THR A 77 5.63 3.85 -10.98
N THR A 78 5.61 4.03 -9.65
CA THR A 78 5.35 2.97 -8.68
C THR A 78 3.98 2.34 -8.89
N THR A 79 3.90 1.02 -8.69
CA THR A 79 2.70 0.21 -8.97
C THR A 79 2.09 -0.38 -7.70
N PRO A 80 1.49 0.44 -6.81
CA PRO A 80 1.02 -0.01 -5.50
C PRO A 80 0.01 -1.17 -5.56
N LEU A 81 -0.79 -1.29 -6.62
CA LEU A 81 -1.76 -2.39 -6.74
C LEU A 81 -1.07 -3.78 -6.83
N LYS A 82 0.19 -3.84 -7.28
CA LYS A 82 0.94 -5.10 -7.35
C LYS A 82 1.33 -5.66 -5.99
N CYS A 83 1.34 -4.86 -4.92
CA CYS A 83 1.65 -5.38 -3.59
C CYS A 83 0.43 -5.97 -2.86
N LEU A 84 -0.79 -5.81 -3.40
CA LEU A 84 -2.04 -6.20 -2.75
C LEU A 84 -2.05 -7.70 -2.36
N GLY A 85 -1.70 -8.59 -3.29
CA GLY A 85 -1.72 -10.03 -3.01
C GLY A 85 -0.75 -10.47 -1.91
N GLN A 86 0.42 -9.84 -1.79
CA GLN A 86 1.36 -10.14 -0.69
C GLN A 86 0.91 -9.53 0.63
N LEU A 87 0.39 -8.29 0.60
CA LEU A 87 -0.18 -7.63 1.77
C LEU A 87 -1.31 -8.47 2.38
N LEU A 88 -2.24 -8.97 1.56
CA LEU A 88 -3.37 -9.76 2.04
C LEU A 88 -2.91 -11.06 2.72
N LYS A 89 -1.91 -11.75 2.15
CA LYS A 89 -1.30 -12.93 2.78
C LYS A 89 -0.63 -12.61 4.11
N LEU A 90 0.03 -11.46 4.19
CA LEU A 90 0.69 -11.00 5.40
C LEU A 90 -0.33 -10.61 6.49
N ALA A 91 -1.43 -9.99 6.10
CA ALA A 91 -2.55 -9.69 6.98
C ALA A 91 -3.24 -10.96 7.50
N GLU A 92 -3.49 -11.94 6.63
CA GLU A 92 -4.04 -13.26 6.99
C GLU A 92 -3.14 -13.98 8.02
N ALA A 93 -1.83 -13.97 7.80
CA ALA A 93 -0.86 -14.54 8.76
C ALA A 93 -0.85 -13.83 10.13
N ASN A 94 -1.45 -12.64 10.22
CA ASN A 94 -1.62 -11.85 11.44
C ASN A 94 -3.10 -11.75 11.86
N GLY A 95 -3.94 -12.70 11.42
CA GLY A 95 -5.31 -12.87 11.89
C GLY A 95 -6.36 -12.02 11.18
N TYR A 96 -5.99 -11.28 10.14
CA TYR A 96 -6.89 -10.45 9.36
C TYR A 96 -7.29 -11.13 8.06
N ASN A 97 -8.39 -11.88 8.11
CA ASN A 97 -8.86 -12.72 7.00
C ASN A 97 -9.93 -12.04 6.13
N VAL A 98 -10.52 -10.94 6.61
CA VAL A 98 -11.63 -10.26 5.94
C VAL A 98 -11.29 -8.78 5.77
N VAL A 99 -11.32 -8.32 4.52
CA VAL A 99 -11.22 -6.90 4.17
C VAL A 99 -12.60 -6.29 4.37
N ALA A 100 -12.69 -5.29 5.25
CA ALA A 100 -13.90 -4.51 5.48
C ALA A 100 -14.10 -3.49 4.35
N ASP A 101 -13.05 -2.73 4.05
CA ASP A 101 -13.08 -1.69 3.03
C ASP A 101 -11.73 -1.61 2.30
N LEU A 102 -11.77 -1.34 0.99
CA LEU A 102 -10.60 -1.05 0.17
C LEU A 102 -10.86 0.24 -0.61
N PHE A 103 -9.96 1.20 -0.46
CA PHE A 103 -9.99 2.47 -1.18
C PHE A 103 -8.74 2.60 -2.03
N TYR A 104 -8.95 2.75 -3.33
CA TYR A 104 -7.91 3.15 -4.26
C TYR A 104 -8.29 4.49 -4.89
N SER A 105 -7.39 5.48 -4.83
CA SER A 105 -7.64 6.78 -5.43
C SER A 105 -6.37 7.44 -5.94
N ARG A 106 -6.55 8.30 -6.95
CA ARG A 106 -5.52 9.17 -7.51
C ARG A 106 -6.17 10.29 -8.33
N LYS A 107 -5.41 11.35 -8.61
CA LYS A 107 -5.78 12.32 -9.65
C LYS A 107 -5.44 11.77 -11.05
N ASN A 108 -5.82 12.51 -12.09
CA ASN A 108 -5.33 12.24 -13.44
C ASN A 108 -3.82 12.46 -13.50
N PHE A 109 -3.09 11.51 -14.09
CA PHE A 109 -1.66 11.63 -14.33
C PHE A 109 -1.38 12.74 -15.34
N THR A 110 -0.21 13.34 -15.23
CA THR A 110 0.30 14.30 -16.22
C THR A 110 0.74 13.58 -17.50
N ARG A 111 1.35 12.38 -17.37
CA ARG A 111 1.73 11.50 -18.49
C ARG A 111 1.28 10.06 -18.23
N PRO A 112 -0.01 9.72 -18.44
CA PRO A 112 -0.53 8.36 -18.23
C PRO A 112 0.25 7.28 -18.99
N GLU A 113 0.72 7.58 -20.20
CA GLU A 113 1.50 6.68 -21.05
C GLU A 113 2.87 6.31 -20.47
N ALA A 114 3.40 7.10 -19.54
CA ALA A 114 4.65 6.81 -18.84
C ALA A 114 4.46 5.89 -17.63
N GLN A 115 3.21 5.62 -17.22
CA GLN A 115 2.91 4.70 -16.12
C GLN A 115 3.09 3.23 -16.55
N ARG A 116 3.26 2.37 -15.56
CA ARG A 116 3.42 0.93 -15.74
C ARG A 116 2.10 0.23 -15.42
N THR A 117 1.72 -0.79 -16.19
CA THR A 117 0.57 -1.67 -15.87
C THR A 117 0.62 -2.13 -14.40
N PRO A 118 -0.50 -2.04 -13.66
CA PRO A 118 -1.86 -1.75 -14.13
C PRO A 118 -2.27 -0.26 -14.14
N HIS A 119 -1.33 0.70 -14.14
CA HIS A 119 -1.61 2.13 -13.90
C HIS A 119 -1.62 3.00 -15.17
N GLN A 120 -1.78 2.45 -16.37
CA GLN A 120 -1.80 3.26 -17.59
C GLN A 120 -3.17 3.93 -17.83
N GLY A 121 -4.22 3.44 -17.18
CA GLY A 121 -5.55 4.04 -17.22
C GLY A 121 -6.41 3.61 -16.04
N PHE A 122 -7.44 4.40 -15.73
CA PHE A 122 -8.31 4.10 -14.58
C PHE A 122 -9.11 2.80 -14.77
N THR A 123 -9.54 2.52 -16.01
CA THR A 123 -10.23 1.27 -16.35
C THR A 123 -9.33 0.05 -16.13
N GLU A 124 -8.04 0.14 -16.41
CA GLU A 124 -7.08 -0.95 -16.18
C GLU A 124 -6.92 -1.22 -14.67
N GLU A 125 -6.84 -0.15 -13.87
CA GLU A 125 -6.72 -0.24 -12.40
C GLU A 125 -7.96 -0.89 -11.78
N VAL A 126 -9.17 -0.51 -12.23
CA VAL A 126 -10.43 -1.13 -11.80
C VAL A 126 -10.47 -2.59 -12.21
N THR A 127 -10.15 -2.91 -13.47
CA THR A 127 -10.14 -4.30 -13.96
C THR A 127 -9.17 -5.18 -13.17
N TYR A 128 -8.02 -4.64 -12.77
CA TYR A 128 -7.05 -5.35 -11.94
C TYR A 128 -7.56 -5.57 -10.50
N LEU A 129 -8.36 -4.64 -9.96
CA LEU A 129 -8.94 -4.78 -8.62
C LEU A 129 -10.14 -5.72 -8.58
N ASP A 130 -10.88 -5.84 -9.69
CA ASP A 130 -12.05 -6.72 -9.81
C ASP A 130 -11.69 -8.21 -10.04
N SER A 131 -10.42 -8.52 -10.30
CA SER A 131 -9.92 -9.89 -10.59
C SER A 131 -9.55 -10.67 -9.32
#